data_AF-A0A4R0NCI9-F1
#
_entry.id   AF-A0A4R0NCI9-F1
#
_cell.length_a   1.000
_cell.length_b   1.000
_cell.length_c   1.000
_cell.angle_alpha   90.00
_cell.angle_beta   90.00
_cell.angle_gamma   90.00
#
_symmetry.space_group_name_H-M   'P 1'
#
loop_
_entity.id
_entity.type
_entity.pdbx_description
1 polymer ?
#
loop_
_entity_poly.entity_id
_entity_poly.type
_entity_poly.pdbx_seq_one_letter_code
_entity_poly.pdbx_strand_id
1 'polypeptide(L)'
;MKRLLLTAIVMSFTAIIAKSQTEGVMEYKPIPLYGEKEAPADKSLTNSATTIDAYYLNTYTNKPVKVKLKVVENKYGVFIIGCKRLTDYHWADLSSEPIKTSTLLPTNPLAEYFERKAFISRLQQTIYF
;
A
#
# COMPACT_ATOMS: atom_id res chain seq x y z
N MET A 1 12.22 -29.37 -57.23
CA MET A 1 12.85 -28.90 -55.99
C MET A 1 11.77 -28.65 -54.96
N LYS A 2 11.95 -29.25 -53.77
CA LYS A 2 11.40 -28.99 -52.42
C LYS A 2 10.03 -28.31 -52.25
N ARG A 3 9.16 -29.05 -51.56
CA ARG A 3 7.91 -28.67 -50.88
C ARG A 3 8.12 -27.60 -49.79
N LEU A 4 6.99 -27.07 -49.30
CA LEU A 4 6.68 -26.60 -47.93
C LEU A 4 6.74 -25.10 -47.62
N LEU A 5 5.57 -24.58 -47.19
CA LEU A 5 5.33 -23.61 -46.11
C LEU A 5 3.80 -23.46 -46.04
N LEU A 6 3.03 -24.34 -45.42
CA LEU A 6 2.93 -24.76 -44.01
C LEU A 6 2.70 -23.63 -43.00
N THR A 7 1.49 -23.71 -42.42
CA THR A 7 1.10 -23.38 -41.04
C THR A 7 0.85 -21.92 -40.67
N ALA A 8 -0.43 -21.54 -40.80
CA ALA A 8 -1.11 -20.63 -39.90
C ALA A 8 -1.19 -21.24 -38.49
N ILE A 9 -0.71 -20.51 -37.47
CA ILE A 9 -1.06 -20.75 -36.06
C ILE A 9 -1.31 -19.38 -35.44
N VAL A 10 -2.59 -19.04 -35.30
CA VAL A 10 -3.08 -17.97 -34.43
C VAL A 10 -3.13 -18.56 -33.01
N MET A 11 -2.19 -18.18 -32.15
CA MET A 11 -2.28 -18.47 -30.72
C MET A 11 -2.86 -17.25 -30.01
N SER A 12 -4.16 -17.32 -29.75
CA SER A 12 -4.87 -16.45 -28.81
C SER A 12 -4.45 -16.80 -27.37
N PHE A 13 -3.65 -15.94 -26.75
CA PHE A 13 -3.40 -15.99 -25.31
C PHE A 13 -4.61 -15.39 -24.57
N THR A 14 -5.57 -16.23 -24.21
CA THR A 14 -6.53 -15.92 -23.14
C THR A 14 -5.86 -16.22 -21.81
N ALA A 15 -5.36 -15.19 -21.12
CA ALA A 15 -4.88 -15.32 -19.75
C ALA A 15 -6.06 -15.59 -18.82
N ILE A 16 -6.11 -16.81 -18.30
CA ILE A 16 -7.03 -17.26 -17.26
C ILE A 16 -6.73 -16.46 -15.99
N ILE A 17 -7.70 -15.70 -15.49
CA ILE A 17 -7.64 -15.03 -14.19
C ILE A 17 -7.78 -16.13 -13.12
N ALA A 18 -6.66 -16.59 -12.59
CA ALA A 18 -6.66 -17.40 -11.39
C ALA A 18 -6.98 -16.49 -10.19
N LYS A 19 -8.22 -16.57 -9.69
CA LYS A 19 -8.55 -16.15 -8.33
C LYS A 19 -7.84 -17.09 -7.36
N SER A 20 -6.65 -16.70 -6.91
CA SER A 20 -5.99 -17.35 -5.77
C SER A 20 -6.65 -16.86 -4.48
N GLN A 21 -7.71 -17.56 -4.05
CA GLN A 21 -8.12 -17.57 -2.65
C GLN A 21 -7.05 -18.33 -1.87
N THR A 22 -6.12 -17.63 -1.23
CA THR A 22 -5.30 -18.26 -0.18
C THR A 22 -6.09 -18.25 1.11
N GLU A 23 -6.57 -19.44 1.42
CA GLU A 23 -7.24 -19.86 2.63
C GLU A 23 -6.38 -19.55 3.87
N GLY A 24 -7.03 -18.99 4.88
CA GLY A 24 -6.89 -19.42 6.27
C GLY A 24 -5.51 -19.23 6.94
N VAL A 25 -5.15 -17.99 7.26
CA VAL A 25 -4.42 -17.78 8.52
C VAL A 25 -5.44 -18.03 9.63
N MET A 26 -5.39 -19.20 10.27
CA MET A 26 -6.17 -19.44 11.48
C MET A 26 -5.63 -18.53 12.59
N GLU A 27 -6.29 -17.40 12.78
CA GLU A 27 -6.06 -16.48 13.88
C GLU A 27 -6.42 -17.20 15.19
N TYR A 28 -5.44 -17.37 16.08
CA TYR A 28 -5.66 -18.02 17.37
C TYR A 28 -6.66 -17.21 18.19
N LYS A 29 -7.84 -17.79 18.46
CA LYS A 29 -8.79 -17.23 19.41
C LYS A 29 -8.53 -17.82 20.79
N PRO A 30 -8.21 -17.01 21.81
CA PRO A 30 -8.13 -17.52 23.18
C PRO A 30 -9.50 -18.08 23.58
N ILE A 31 -9.50 -19.24 24.23
CA ILE A 31 -10.71 -19.90 24.73
C ILE A 31 -11.32 -18.98 25.80
N PRO A 32 -12.60 -18.58 25.70
CA PRO A 32 -13.24 -17.77 26.73
C PRO A 32 -13.31 -18.57 28.04
N LEU A 33 -12.90 -17.94 29.14
CA LEU A 33 -13.09 -18.52 30.47
C LEU A 33 -14.59 -18.56 30.80
N TYR A 34 -14.99 -19.60 31.52
CA TYR A 34 -16.38 -19.98 31.77
C TYR A 34 -17.21 -18.79 32.30
N GLY A 35 -18.14 -18.27 31.48
CA GLY A 35 -19.11 -17.23 31.88
C GLY A 35 -18.97 -15.88 31.18
N GLU A 36 -17.94 -15.65 30.36
CA GLU A 36 -17.84 -14.41 29.56
C GLU A 36 -18.52 -14.59 28.20
N LYS A 37 -19.52 -13.74 27.92
CA LYS A 37 -20.07 -13.61 26.56
C LYS A 37 -18.94 -13.14 25.65
N GLU A 38 -18.76 -13.85 24.52
CA GLU A 38 -17.82 -13.46 23.47
C GLU A 38 -17.97 -11.96 23.18
N ALA A 39 -16.90 -11.20 23.44
CA ALA A 39 -16.84 -9.83 22.99
C ALA A 39 -17.07 -9.85 21.47
N PRO A 40 -17.95 -9.01 20.93
CA PRO A 40 -18.18 -8.98 19.49
C PRO A 40 -16.81 -8.78 18.83
N ALA A 41 -16.46 -9.71 17.95
CA ALA A 41 -15.28 -9.60 17.11
C ALA A 41 -15.28 -8.19 16.56
N ASP A 42 -14.20 -7.44 16.84
CA ASP A 42 -13.94 -6.10 16.33
C ASP A 42 -13.76 -6.24 14.81
N LYS A 43 -14.89 -6.44 14.14
CA LYS A 43 -15.00 -6.52 12.72
C LYS A 43 -14.59 -5.15 12.26
N SER A 44 -13.54 -5.17 11.46
CA SER A 44 -13.28 -4.17 10.44
C SER A 44 -12.39 -3.02 10.93
N LEU A 45 -11.13 -3.10 10.51
CA LEU A 45 -10.45 -1.94 9.94
C LEU A 45 -11.25 -1.42 8.72
N THR A 46 -12.48 -0.95 8.92
CA THR A 46 -13.21 -0.03 8.03
C THR A 46 -12.78 1.39 8.38
N ASN A 47 -11.50 1.61 8.63
CA ASN A 47 -10.99 2.95 8.63
C ASN A 47 -10.86 3.34 7.16
N SER A 48 -11.90 4.03 6.69
CA SER A 48 -11.99 4.63 5.37
C SER A 48 -10.65 5.27 5.02
N ALA A 49 -9.94 4.66 4.07
CA ALA A 49 -8.62 5.12 3.69
C ALA A 49 -8.71 6.55 3.16
N THR A 50 -8.06 7.49 3.83
CA THR A 50 -8.02 8.89 3.40
C THR A 50 -6.96 9.04 2.34
N THR A 51 -7.31 9.70 1.23
CA THR A 51 -6.33 10.03 0.19
C THR A 51 -5.76 11.41 0.44
N ILE A 52 -4.45 11.52 0.59
CA ILE A 52 -3.75 12.78 0.88
C ILE A 52 -2.67 13.07 -0.16
N ASP A 53 -2.31 14.35 -0.24
CA ASP A 53 -1.13 14.81 -0.97
C ASP A 53 0.11 14.64 -0.10
N ALA A 54 1.19 14.17 -0.71
CA ALA A 54 2.48 14.02 -0.04
C ALA A 54 3.62 14.34 -1.00
N TYR A 55 4.82 14.52 -0.46
CA TYR A 55 5.97 15.00 -1.23
C TYR A 55 7.23 14.24 -0.87
N TYR A 56 8.11 14.04 -1.84
CA TYR A 56 9.51 13.72 -1.58
C TYR A 56 10.42 14.69 -2.31
N LEU A 57 11.63 14.86 -1.81
CA LEU A 57 12.63 15.69 -2.47
C LEU A 57 13.35 14.85 -3.52
N ASN A 58 13.27 15.26 -4.78
CA ASN A 58 14.07 14.63 -5.82
C ASN A 58 15.54 15.00 -5.62
N THR A 59 16.39 14.02 -5.36
CA THR A 59 17.83 14.21 -5.09
C THR A 59 18.62 14.76 -6.27
N TYR A 60 18.11 14.60 -7.51
CA TYR A 60 18.79 15.09 -8.72
C TYR A 60 18.46 16.55 -9.03
N THR A 61 17.20 16.95 -8.81
CA THR A 61 16.72 18.28 -9.17
C THR A 61 16.56 19.21 -7.98
N ASN A 62 16.67 18.69 -6.75
CA ASN A 62 16.35 19.38 -5.50
C ASN A 62 14.96 20.02 -5.49
N LYS A 63 14.03 19.48 -6.30
CA LYS A 63 12.64 19.94 -6.36
C LYS A 63 11.72 18.95 -5.65
N PRO A 64 10.69 19.44 -4.94
CA PRO A 64 9.68 18.55 -4.37
C PRO A 64 8.89 17.89 -5.51
N VAL A 65 8.67 16.60 -5.39
CA VAL A 65 7.82 15.82 -6.29
C VAL A 65 6.59 15.38 -5.53
N LYS A 66 5.43 15.74 -6.06
CA LYS A 66 4.13 15.42 -5.49
C LYS A 66 3.74 13.98 -5.78
N VAL A 67 3.23 13.30 -4.77
CA VAL A 67 2.64 11.95 -4.82
C VAL A 67 1.31 11.94 -4.09
N LYS A 68 0.52 10.90 -4.32
CA LYS A 68 -0.73 10.63 -3.60
C LYS A 68 -0.53 9.43 -2.69
N LEU A 69 -1.01 9.52 -1.45
CA LEU A 69 -1.00 8.42 -0.48
C LEU A 69 -2.42 8.03 -0.11
N LYS A 70 -2.63 6.75 0.16
CA LYS A 70 -3.79 6.23 0.91
C LYS A 70 -3.34 5.92 2.31
N VAL A 71 -3.95 6.58 3.28
CA VAL A 71 -3.55 6.54 4.68
C VAL A 71 -4.72 6.07 5.52
N VAL A 72 -4.41 5.20 6.49
CA VAL A 72 -5.33 4.70 7.49
C VAL A 72 -4.77 5.09 8.85
N GLU A 73 -5.59 5.73 9.66
CA GLU A 73 -5.29 6.03 11.05
C GLU A 73 -6.07 5.07 11.95
N ASN A 74 -5.41 4.50 12.96
CA ASN A 74 -6.04 3.66 13.98
C ASN A 74 -5.37 3.89 15.34
N LYS A 75 -5.79 3.15 16.37
CA LYS A 75 -5.25 3.27 17.75
C LYS A 75 -3.73 3.01 17.87
N TYR A 76 -3.11 2.39 16.87
CA TYR A 76 -1.67 2.09 16.84
C TYR A 76 -0.86 3.12 16.03
N GLY A 77 -1.53 4.09 15.41
CA GLY A 77 -0.93 5.20 14.68
C GLY A 77 -1.45 5.34 13.25
N VAL A 78 -0.65 6.00 12.42
CA VAL A 78 -0.97 6.33 11.04
C VAL A 78 -0.14 5.48 10.10
N PHE A 79 -0.80 4.80 9.16
CA PHE A 79 -0.23 3.82 8.25
C PHE A 79 -0.53 4.17 6.80
N ILE A 80 0.46 3.98 5.93
CA ILE A 80 0.28 4.11 4.48
C ILE A 80 -0.04 2.72 3.93
N ILE A 81 -1.18 2.60 3.25
CA ILE A 81 -1.65 1.36 2.62
C ILE A 81 -1.66 1.44 1.10
N GLY A 82 -1.28 2.58 0.53
CA GLY A 82 -1.05 2.70 -0.89
C GLY A 82 -0.36 4.01 -1.26
N CYS A 83 0.37 3.99 -2.37
CA CYS A 83 1.03 5.17 -2.90
C CYS A 83 0.95 5.23 -4.42
N LYS A 84 0.96 6.44 -4.99
CA LYS A 84 0.88 6.66 -6.42
C LYS A 84 1.64 7.92 -6.81
N ARG A 85 2.59 7.84 -7.77
CA ARG A 85 3.11 9.05 -8.40
C ARG A 85 2.05 9.63 -9.32
N LEU A 86 2.05 10.94 -9.52
CA LEU A 86 1.07 11.58 -10.40
C LEU A 86 1.20 11.12 -11.86
N THR A 87 2.39 10.67 -12.26
CA THR A 87 2.68 10.10 -13.57
C THR A 87 2.20 8.66 -13.73
N ASP A 88 1.89 7.96 -12.65
CA ASP A 88 1.52 6.55 -12.70
C ASP A 88 0.03 6.43 -13.05
N TYR A 89 -0.34 5.36 -13.77
CA TYR A 89 -1.75 5.06 -14.03
C TYR A 89 -2.42 4.38 -12.82
N HIS A 90 -1.68 3.50 -12.15
CA HIS A 90 -2.20 2.64 -11.08
C HIS A 90 -1.63 3.01 -9.71
N TRP A 91 -2.34 2.60 -8.66
CA TRP A 91 -1.85 2.67 -7.28
C TRP A 91 -0.92 1.48 -7.02
N ALA A 92 0.18 1.73 -6.31
CA ALA A 92 0.87 0.66 -5.62
C ALA A 92 0.09 0.32 -4.35
N ASP A 93 -0.34 -0.93 -4.25
CA ASP A 93 -0.99 -1.48 -3.07
C ASP A 93 0.07 -1.86 -2.04
N LEU A 94 -0.12 -1.39 -0.81
CA LEU A 94 0.72 -1.67 0.36
C LEU A 94 -0.14 -2.20 1.52
N SER A 95 -1.39 -2.60 1.27
CA SER A 95 -2.32 -3.04 2.31
C SER A 95 -1.89 -4.34 3.00
N SER A 96 -1.15 -5.22 2.31
CA SER A 96 -0.59 -6.44 2.88
C SER A 96 0.56 -6.18 3.86
N GLU A 97 1.28 -5.07 3.68
CA GLU A 97 2.38 -4.65 4.53
C GLU A 97 2.34 -3.12 4.73
N PRO A 98 1.41 -2.62 5.59
CA PRO A 98 1.22 -1.20 5.78
C PRO A 98 2.46 -0.52 6.34
N ILE A 99 2.84 0.62 5.77
CA ILE A 99 4.02 1.36 6.20
C ILE A 99 3.64 2.25 7.36
N LYS A 100 4.16 1.96 8.55
CA LYS A 100 3.99 2.83 9.73
C LYS A 100 4.74 4.14 9.54
N THR A 101 4.08 5.24 9.89
CA THR A 101 4.64 6.59 9.74
C THR A 101 5.23 7.09 11.05
N SER A 102 6.17 8.04 10.94
CA SER A 102 6.79 8.70 12.08
C SER A 102 6.45 10.18 12.06
N THR A 103 6.14 10.75 13.22
CA THR A 103 5.97 12.19 13.39
C THR A 103 7.31 12.91 13.20
N LEU A 104 7.29 14.07 12.54
CA LEU A 104 8.45 14.94 12.42
C LEU A 104 8.71 15.64 13.74
N LEU A 105 9.98 15.62 14.17
CA LEU A 105 10.40 16.38 15.34
C LEU A 105 10.46 17.87 14.98
N PRO A 106 10.17 18.79 15.92
CA PRO A 106 10.26 20.23 15.68
C PRO A 106 11.65 20.72 15.22
N THR A 107 12.70 19.94 15.49
CA THR A 107 14.06 20.23 15.03
C THR A 107 14.28 19.94 13.55
N ASN A 108 13.35 19.27 12.88
CA ASN A 108 13.43 19.01 11.45
C ASN A 108 13.01 20.26 10.67
N PRO A 109 13.81 20.74 9.68
CA PRO A 109 13.48 21.92 8.90
C PRO A 109 12.18 21.79 8.10
N LEU A 110 11.69 20.56 7.87
CA LEU A 110 10.44 20.29 7.17
C LEU A 110 9.22 20.22 8.10
N ALA A 111 9.41 20.30 9.42
CA ALA A 111 8.32 20.22 10.39
C ALA A 111 7.38 21.44 10.36
N GLU A 112 7.81 22.56 9.76
CA GLU A 112 6.95 23.72 9.51
C GLU A 112 5.89 23.44 8.43
N TYR A 113 6.18 22.50 7.52
CA TYR A 113 5.33 22.23 6.34
C TYR A 113 4.61 20.89 6.41
N PHE A 114 5.17 19.93 7.14
CA PHE A 114 4.69 18.55 7.21
C PHE A 114 4.70 18.06 8.64
N GLU A 115 3.79 17.15 8.95
CA GLU A 115 3.68 16.57 10.30
C GLU A 115 4.36 15.22 10.40
N ARG A 116 4.43 14.48 9.28
CA ARG A 116 4.82 13.07 9.25
C ARG A 116 5.82 12.78 8.14
N LYS A 117 6.55 11.69 8.33
CA LYS A 117 7.42 11.09 7.31
C LYS A 117 7.34 9.57 7.32
N ALA A 118 7.61 8.98 6.16
CA ALA A 118 7.78 7.54 6.02
C ALA A 118 8.68 7.21 4.83
N PHE A 119 9.52 6.18 4.96
CA PHE A 119 10.28 5.66 3.84
C PHE A 119 9.43 4.65 3.06
N ILE A 120 9.26 4.87 1.75
CA ILE A 120 8.54 3.94 0.87
C ILE A 120 9.55 3.25 -0.04
N SER A 121 9.81 1.97 0.22
CA SER A 121 10.79 1.15 -0.50
C SER A 121 10.56 1.13 -2.01
N ARG A 122 9.31 1.04 -2.44
CA ARG A 122 8.91 1.04 -3.86
C ARG A 122 9.23 2.35 -4.59
N LEU A 123 9.24 3.46 -3.86
CA LEU A 123 9.66 4.75 -4.40
C LEU A 123 11.16 4.98 -4.20
N GLN A 124 11.79 4.24 -3.29
CA GLN A 124 13.15 4.48 -2.76
C GLN A 124 13.33 5.89 -2.22
N GLN A 125 12.28 6.42 -1.58
CA GLN A 125 12.22 7.81 -1.13
C GLN A 125 11.56 7.93 0.24
N THR A 126 12.01 8.92 1.00
CA THR A 126 11.30 9.39 2.19
C THR A 126 10.24 10.39 1.76
N ILE A 127 8.98 10.07 2.06
CA ILE A 127 7.82 10.89 1.80
C ILE A 127 7.47 11.69 3.04
N TYR A 128 6.99 12.93 2.84
CA TYR A 128 6.55 13.88 3.86
C TYR A 128 5.12 14.33 3.58
N PHE A 129 4.30 14.44 4.62
CA PHE A 129 2.90 14.87 4.56
C PHE A 129 2.38 15.34 5.91
#